data_AF-A0A7J4QT31-F1
#
_entry.id   AF-A0A7J4QT31-F1
#
_cell.length_a   1.000
_cell.length_b   1.000
_cell.length_c   1.000
_cell.angle_alpha   90.00
_cell.angle_beta   90.00
_cell.angle_gamma   90.00
#
_symmetry.space_group_name_H-M   'P 1'
#
loop_
_entity.id
_entity.type
_entity.pdbx_description
1 polymer ?
#
loop_
_entity_poly.entity_id
_entity_poly.type
_entity_poly.pdbx_seq_one_letter_code
_entity_poly.pdbx_strand_id
1 'polypeptide(L)'
;MSDSPVTKHGANSGEAPAMASPQEQKQMEQAYAQMKRKMSMAEIGKRIKHKVMVLSGKGGVGKSTVSTGLALALAQQGLKVGILDI
;
A
#
# COMPACT_ATOMS: atom_id res chain seq x y z
N MET A 1 -56.99 -10.09 26.37
CA MET A 1 -55.66 -9.44 26.32
C MET A 1 -54.65 -10.59 26.34
N SER A 2 -53.95 -10.99 25.28
CA SER A 2 -53.61 -10.36 24.01
C SER A 2 -53.29 -11.48 23.02
N ASP A 3 -54.16 -11.73 22.05
CA ASP A 3 -53.80 -12.53 20.87
C ASP A 3 -52.75 -11.75 20.09
N SER A 4 -51.54 -12.28 20.03
CA SER A 4 -50.44 -11.71 19.26
C SER A 4 -50.55 -12.28 17.83
N PRO A 5 -50.83 -11.47 16.80
CA PRO A 5 -50.86 -11.98 15.44
C PRO A 5 -49.43 -12.29 15.01
N VAL A 6 -49.16 -13.58 14.82
CA VAL A 6 -47.92 -14.08 14.22
C VAL A 6 -47.87 -13.58 12.78
N THR A 7 -47.21 -12.45 12.54
CA THR A 7 -46.76 -12.06 11.20
C THR A 7 -45.59 -12.94 10.80
N LYS A 8 -45.90 -14.03 10.10
CA LYS A 8 -44.92 -14.76 9.31
C LYS A 8 -44.48 -13.84 8.17
N HIS A 9 -43.41 -13.08 8.36
CA HIS A 9 -42.70 -12.52 7.22
C HIS A 9 -42.02 -13.67 6.48
N GLY A 10 -42.57 -13.95 5.30
CA GLY A 10 -42.13 -14.99 4.41
C GLY A 10 -40.65 -14.85 4.08
N ALA A 11 -40.04 -16.00 3.82
CA ALA A 11 -38.74 -16.12 3.21
C ALA A 11 -38.63 -15.15 2.02
N ASN A 12 -37.84 -14.10 2.18
CA ASN A 12 -37.23 -13.48 1.00
C ASN A 12 -36.04 -14.36 0.64
N SER A 13 -36.36 -15.45 -0.05
CA SER A 13 -35.42 -16.26 -0.78
C SER A 13 -34.76 -15.40 -1.86
N GLY A 14 -33.47 -15.16 -1.72
CA GLY A 14 -32.62 -14.77 -2.85
C GLY A 14 -32.48 -13.27 -3.11
N GLU A 15 -32.06 -12.50 -2.12
CA GLU A 15 -31.20 -11.35 -2.43
C GLU A 15 -29.75 -11.86 -2.39
N ALA A 16 -29.22 -12.13 -3.58
CA ALA A 16 -27.78 -12.18 -3.77
C ALA A 16 -27.18 -10.94 -3.09
N PRO A 17 -26.07 -11.05 -2.35
CA PRO A 17 -25.46 -9.88 -1.73
C PRO A 17 -25.30 -8.83 -2.82
N ALA A 18 -25.95 -7.68 -2.64
CA ALA A 18 -25.95 -6.60 -3.61
C ALA A 18 -24.52 -6.40 -4.07
N MET A 19 -24.25 -6.70 -5.35
CA MET A 19 -22.92 -6.56 -5.90
C MET A 19 -22.52 -5.11 -5.66
N ALA A 20 -21.48 -4.89 -4.85
CA ALA A 20 -20.98 -3.55 -4.54
C ALA A 20 -20.93 -2.73 -5.82
N SER A 21 -21.32 -1.46 -5.78
CA SER A 21 -21.37 -0.63 -6.98
C SER A 21 -20.01 -0.67 -7.69
N PRO A 22 -19.96 -0.50 -9.02
CA PRO A 22 -18.69 -0.49 -9.76
C PRO A 22 -17.66 0.52 -9.22
N GLN A 23 -18.13 1.56 -8.51
CA GLN A 23 -17.29 2.53 -7.81
C GLN A 23 -16.72 1.97 -6.51
N GLU A 24 -17.53 1.30 -5.68
CA GLU A 24 -17.08 0.64 -4.45
C GLU A 24 -16.11 -0.52 -4.74
N GLN A 25 -16.35 -1.30 -5.81
CA GLN A 25 -15.44 -2.36 -6.25
C GLN A 25 -14.06 -1.82 -6.62
N LYS A 26 -14.01 -0.73 -7.40
CA LYS A 26 -12.75 -0.07 -7.79
C LYS A 26 -12.03 0.55 -6.59
N GLN A 27 -12.76 1.17 -5.67
CA GLN A 27 -12.17 1.71 -4.44
C GLN A 27 -11.56 0.60 -3.57
N MET A 28 -12.28 -0.51 -3.41
CA MET A 28 -11.78 -1.65 -2.64
C MET A 28 -10.55 -2.30 -3.30
N GLU A 29 -10.55 -2.43 -4.62
CA GLU A 29 -9.38 -2.93 -5.38
C GLU A 29 -8.16 -2.02 -5.21
N GLN A 30 -8.34 -0.70 -5.34
CA GLN A 30 -7.27 0.29 -5.13
C GLN A 30 -6.74 0.25 -3.69
N ALA A 31 -7.63 0.19 -2.70
CA ALA A 31 -7.26 0.10 -1.29
C ALA A 31 -6.48 -1.19 -1.00
N TYR A 32 -6.92 -2.33 -1.54
CA TYR A 32 -6.22 -3.60 -1.41
C TYR A 32 -4.83 -3.56 -2.08
N ALA A 33 -4.73 -2.99 -3.29
CA ALA A 33 -3.45 -2.83 -3.98
C ALA A 33 -2.47 -1.94 -3.19
N GLN A 34 -2.97 -0.84 -2.61
CA GLN A 34 -2.18 0.06 -1.78
C GLN A 34 -1.71 -0.62 -0.48
N MET A 35 -2.61 -1.37 0.18
CA MET A 35 -2.28 -2.15 1.38
C MET A 35 -1.19 -3.19 1.06
N LYS A 36 -1.35 -3.94 -0.03
CA LYS A 36 -0.38 -4.94 -0.48
C LYS A 36 0.99 -4.32 -0.78
N ARG A 37 1.02 -3.16 -1.44
CA ARG A 37 2.27 -2.39 -1.66
C ARG A 37 2.91 -2.00 -0.33
N LYS A 38 2.15 -1.40 0.59
CA LYS A 38 2.66 -0.96 1.90
C LYS A 38 3.24 -2.12 2.71
N MET A 39 2.55 -3.26 2.75
CA MET A 39 3.06 -4.48 3.41
C MET A 39 4.35 -4.98 2.75
N SER A 40 4.41 -5.03 1.41
CA SER A 40 5.63 -5.47 0.71
C SER A 40 6.83 -4.56 0.99
N MET A 41 6.62 -3.24 1.04
CA MET A 41 7.68 -2.28 1.34
C MET A 41 8.16 -2.42 2.79
N ALA A 42 7.24 -2.66 3.74
CA ALA A 42 7.59 -2.92 5.13
C ALA A 42 8.45 -4.19 5.27
N GLU A 43 8.10 -5.26 4.57
CA GLU A 43 8.88 -6.51 4.58
C GLU A 43 10.26 -6.35 3.95
N ILE A 44 10.38 -5.64 2.82
CA ILE A 44 11.68 -5.31 2.24
C ILE A 44 12.51 -4.46 3.22
N GLY A 45 11.87 -3.47 3.85
CA GLY A 45 12.51 -2.57 4.81
C GLY A 45 13.07 -3.25 6.05
N LYS A 46 12.56 -4.44 6.42
CA LYS A 46 13.11 -5.31 7.48
C LYS A 46 14.40 -6.02 7.08
N ARG A 47 14.59 -6.30 5.78
CA ARG A 47 15.77 -6.99 5.25
C ARG A 47 16.96 -6.05 5.01
N ILE A 48 16.70 -4.74 4.93
CA ILE A 48 17.73 -3.72 4.72
C ILE A 48 18.34 -3.31 6.05
N LYS A 49 19.64 -3.60 6.22
CA LYS A 49 20.41 -3.31 7.44
C LYS A 49 20.63 -1.81 7.66
N HIS A 50 20.93 -1.07 6.59
CA HIS A 50 21.26 0.36 6.66
C HIS A 50 20.38 1.16 5.70
N LYS A 51 19.76 2.23 6.20
CA LYS A 51 18.88 3.13 5.45
C LYS A 51 19.44 4.54 5.55
N VAL A 52 19.94 5.07 4.44
CA VAL A 52 20.49 6.43 4.35
C VAL A 52 19.52 7.30 3.56
N MET A 53 19.09 8.40 4.15
CA MET A 53 18.16 9.33 3.53
C MET A 53 18.92 10.57 3.05
N VAL A 54 18.80 10.89 1.76
CA VAL A 54 19.38 12.10 1.17
C VAL A 54 18.25 13.07 0.88
N LEU A 55 18.26 14.21 1.57
CA LEU A 55 17.24 15.26 1.45
C LEU A 55 17.85 16.54 0.87
N SER A 56 17.02 17.30 0.15
CA SER A 56 17.34 18.63 -0.34
C SER A 56 16.13 19.56 -0.21
N GLY A 57 16.37 20.84 0.09
CA GLY A 57 15.29 21.83 0.16
C GLY A 57 14.80 22.30 -1.21
N LYS A 58 15.72 22.71 -2.10
CA LYS A 58 15.40 23.31 -3.40
C LYS A 58 15.74 22.36 -4.56
N GLY A 59 15.10 22.55 -5.72
CA GLY A 59 15.45 21.84 -6.94
C GLY A 59 16.87 22.18 -7.41
N GLY A 60 17.55 21.21 -8.02
CA GLY A 60 18.87 21.45 -8.64
C GLY A 60 20.08 21.48 -7.69
N VAL A 61 19.91 21.27 -6.39
CA VAL A 61 21.06 21.25 -5.43
C VAL A 61 21.90 19.97 -5.46
N GLY A 62 21.61 19.05 -6.38
CA GLY A 62 22.40 17.83 -6.57
C GLY A 62 21.99 16.63 -5.71
N LYS A 63 20.78 16.59 -5.11
CA LYS A 63 20.28 15.43 -4.34
C LYS A 63 20.54 14.10 -5.07
N SER A 64 20.08 13.98 -6.30
CA SER A 64 20.22 12.73 -7.07
C SER A 64 21.67 12.44 -7.45
N THR A 65 22.51 13.47 -7.67
CA THR A 65 23.95 13.31 -7.87
C THR A 65 24.62 12.70 -6.65
N VAL A 66 24.31 13.23 -5.45
CA VAL A 66 24.85 12.73 -4.18
C VAL A 66 24.33 11.32 -3.90
N SER A 67 23.03 11.06 -4.07
CA SER A 67 22.45 9.73 -3.86
C SER A 67 23.09 8.67 -4.76
N THR A 68 23.26 8.95 -6.05
CA THR A 68 23.87 8.02 -7.00
C THR A 68 25.36 7.84 -6.74
N GLY A 69 26.09 8.92 -6.43
CA GLY A 69 27.52 8.85 -6.10
C GLY A 69 27.79 8.03 -4.85
N LEU A 70 26.98 8.23 -3.80
CA LEU A 70 27.06 7.43 -2.57
C LEU A 70 26.77 5.95 -2.85
N ALA A 71 25.73 5.66 -3.62
CA ALA A 71 25.38 4.29 -3.97
C ALA A 71 26.49 3.59 -4.78
N LEU A 72 27.09 4.30 -5.74
CA LEU A 72 28.21 3.80 -6.54
C LEU A 72 29.42 3.48 -5.66
N ALA A 73 29.79 4.40 -4.75
CA ALA A 73 30.91 4.18 -3.84
C ALA A 73 30.71 2.97 -2.92
N LEU A 74 29.50 2.79 -2.38
CA LEU A 74 29.17 1.63 -1.55
C LEU A 74 29.15 0.33 -2.37
N ALA A 75 28.65 0.38 -3.61
CA ALA A 75 28.68 -0.78 -4.51
C ALA A 75 30.11 -1.17 -4.89
N GLN A 76 31.00 -0.20 -5.11
CA GLN A 76 32.44 -0.43 -5.37
C GLN A 76 33.15 -1.09 -4.17
N GLN A 77 32.65 -0.89 -2.95
CA GLN A 77 33.12 -1.59 -1.76
C GLN A 77 32.54 -3.01 -1.62
N GLY A 78 31.79 -3.50 -2.62
CA GLY A 78 31.18 -4.83 -2.63
C GLY A 78 29.88 -4.95 -1.84
N LEU A 79 29.29 -3.83 -1.42
CA LEU A 79 28.03 -3.84 -0.67
C LEU A 79 26.81 -3.97 -1.60
N LYS A 80 25.78 -4.69 -1.14
CA LYS A 80 24.48 -4.69 -1.81
C LYS A 80 23.74 -3.40 -1.49
N VAL A 81 23.53 -2.58 -2.52
CA VAL A 81 22.93 -1.25 -2.41
C VAL A 81 21.70 -1.18 -3.30
N GLY A 82 20.68 -0.46 -2.84
CA GLY A 82 19.52 -0.09 -3.64
C GLY A 82 19.25 1.42 -3.50
N ILE A 83 18.74 2.03 -4.56
CA ILE A 83 18.30 3.43 -4.56
C ILE A 83 16.77 3.46 -4.65
N LEU A 84 16.16 4.33 -3.87
CA LEU A 84 14.77 4.73 -3.99
C LEU A 84 14.74 6.24 -4.19
N ASP A 85 14.21 6.71 -5.31
CA ASP A 85 13.99 8.13 -5.60
C ASP A 85 12.47 8.39 -5.78
N ILE A 86 12.04 9.62 -5.55
CA ILE A 86 10.63 10.07 -5.62
C ILE A 86 10.32 10.80 -6.93
#